data_AF-A0A2D7KPI8-F1
#
_entry.id   AF-A0A2D7KPI8-F1
#
_cell.length_a   1.000
_cell.length_b   1.000
_cell.length_c   1.000
_cell.angle_alpha   90.00
_cell.angle_beta   90.00
_cell.angle_gamma   90.00
#
_symmetry.space_group_name_H-M   'P 1'
#
loop_
_entity.id
_entity.type
_entity.pdbx_description
1 polymer ?
#
loop_
_entity_poly.entity_id
_entity_poly.type
_entity_poly.pdbx_seq_one_letter_code
_entity_poly.pdbx_strand_id
1 'polypeptide(L)'
;LFDVERDKFYFIEVNTRIQVEHPVTEQVTGYDLVKMQFRLAAGEENALPLQKAIGISRHAIECRLNAEDAYNNFAPSPGRIKEWSPAQGAGIRVDSHCYSDYLVPPFYDSMIGKIVVTGPDRLSTVRRLQAALEDFRIEGLVCNLQLLREIVAHPDFEDNSFHTRWLEQDMLPVFELAKK
;
A
#
# COMPACT_ATOMS: atom_id res chain seq x y z
N LEU A 1 9.42 11.72 -12.55
CA LEU A 1 10.65 11.63 -11.73
C LEU A 1 10.88 12.96 -11.06
N PHE A 2 11.27 12.97 -9.79
CA PHE A 2 11.70 14.17 -9.08
C PHE A 2 13.20 14.07 -8.79
N ASP A 3 13.96 15.09 -9.18
CA ASP A 3 15.37 15.24 -8.86
C ASP A 3 15.49 16.15 -7.63
N VAL A 4 15.90 15.56 -6.50
CA VAL A 4 15.97 16.24 -5.20
C VAL A 4 17.04 17.34 -5.19
N GLU A 5 18.19 17.12 -5.84
CA GLU A 5 19.27 18.10 -5.87
C GLU A 5 18.92 19.32 -6.73
N ARG A 6 18.20 19.09 -7.83
CA ARG A 6 17.85 20.13 -8.79
C ARG A 6 16.49 20.78 -8.54
N ASP A 7 15.68 20.22 -7.65
CA ASP A 7 14.27 20.57 -7.43
C ASP A 7 13.48 20.60 -8.76
N LYS A 8 13.61 19.52 -9.55
CA LYS A 8 13.02 19.43 -10.90
C LYS A 8 12.18 18.19 -11.11
N PHE A 9 11.06 18.39 -11.80
CA PHE A 9 10.18 17.33 -12.25
C PHE A 9 10.41 16.98 -13.72
N TYR A 10 10.41 15.68 -14.01
CA TYR A 10 10.51 15.13 -15.35
C TYR A 10 9.35 14.18 -15.61
N PHE A 11 8.64 14.40 -16.71
CA PHE A 11 7.63 13.46 -17.20
C PHE A 11 8.27 12.10 -17.51
N ILE A 12 7.55 11.02 -17.20
CA ILE A 12 7.97 9.65 -17.52
C ILE A 12 6.98 9.05 -18.51
N GLU A 13 5.73 8.90 -18.08
CA GLU A 13 4.68 8.22 -18.83
C GLU A 13 3.29 8.61 -18.36
N VAL A 14 2.26 8.09 -19.04
CA VAL A 14 0.85 8.15 -18.62
C VAL A 14 0.30 6.74 -18.54
N ASN A 15 -0.33 6.40 -17.42
CA ASN A 15 -1.08 5.16 -17.26
C ASN A 15 -2.57 5.42 -17.53
N THR A 16 -3.10 4.89 -18.64
CA THR A 16 -4.50 5.12 -19.07
C THR A 16 -5.49 4.13 -18.44
N ARG A 17 -5.35 3.89 -17.13
CA ARG A 17 -6.15 2.94 -16.35
C ARG A 17 -6.16 3.32 -14.88
N ILE A 18 -7.06 2.71 -14.11
CA ILE A 18 -6.95 2.78 -12.65
C ILE A 18 -5.63 2.17 -12.19
N GLN A 19 -5.00 2.78 -11.21
CA GLN A 19 -3.77 2.27 -10.60
C GLN A 19 -4.09 1.56 -9.28
N VAL A 20 -3.24 0.61 -8.90
CA VAL A 20 -3.48 -0.21 -7.71
C VAL A 20 -3.49 0.67 -6.45
N GLU A 21 -2.62 1.68 -6.46
CA GLU A 21 -2.41 2.72 -5.44
C GLU A 21 -3.46 3.86 -5.46
N HIS A 22 -4.54 3.76 -6.24
CA HIS A 22 -5.62 4.75 -6.21
C HIS A 22 -6.25 5.01 -4.81
N PRO A 23 -6.31 4.03 -3.86
CA PRO A 23 -6.94 4.27 -2.57
C PRO A 23 -6.32 5.41 -1.77
N VAL A 24 -5.00 5.65 -1.85
CA VAL A 24 -4.40 6.76 -1.09
C VAL A 24 -4.96 8.11 -1.56
N THR A 25 -5.23 8.26 -2.86
CA THR A 25 -5.88 9.45 -3.43
C THR A 25 -7.33 9.57 -2.95
N GLU A 26 -8.08 8.48 -2.94
CA GLU A 26 -9.46 8.47 -2.41
C GLU A 26 -9.49 8.87 -0.93
N GLN A 27 -8.53 8.38 -0.14
CA GLN A 27 -8.45 8.66 1.29
C GLN A 27 -8.15 10.12 1.62
N VAL A 28 -7.37 10.82 0.80
CA VAL A 28 -6.98 12.22 1.07
C VAL A 28 -7.89 13.24 0.38
N THR A 29 -8.60 12.83 -0.68
CA THR A 29 -9.53 13.71 -1.43
C THR A 29 -10.99 13.48 -1.10
N GLY A 30 -11.36 12.29 -0.62
CA GLY A 30 -12.74 11.89 -0.36
C GLY A 30 -13.55 11.51 -1.61
N TYR A 31 -12.92 11.45 -2.79
CA TYR A 31 -13.58 11.02 -4.02
C TYR A 31 -13.40 9.54 -4.29
N ASP A 32 -14.50 8.88 -4.68
CA ASP A 32 -14.50 7.51 -5.19
C ASP A 32 -14.20 7.53 -6.69
N LEU A 33 -12.98 7.14 -7.05
CA LEU A 33 -12.47 7.22 -8.41
C LEU A 33 -13.13 6.18 -9.32
N VAL A 34 -13.46 4.99 -8.79
CA VAL A 34 -14.13 3.93 -9.55
C VAL A 34 -15.56 4.35 -9.89
N LYS A 35 -16.29 4.92 -8.94
CA LYS A 35 -17.62 5.49 -9.17
C LYS A 35 -17.56 6.61 -10.22
N MET A 36 -16.57 7.50 -10.14
CA MET A 36 -16.39 8.56 -11.14
C MET A 36 -16.12 7.99 -12.53
N GLN A 37 -15.33 6.93 -12.65
CA GLN A 37 -15.09 6.25 -13.94
C GLN A 37 -16.40 5.72 -14.54
N PHE A 38 -17.28 5.10 -13.75
CA PHE A 38 -18.59 4.64 -14.23
C PHE A 38 -19.48 5.79 -14.69
N ARG A 39 -19.55 6.87 -13.91
CA ARG A 39 -20.36 8.06 -14.26
C ARG A 39 -19.88 8.72 -15.55
N LEU A 40 -18.56 8.81 -15.74
CA LEU A 40 -17.95 9.29 -16.98
C LEU A 40 -18.28 8.39 -18.16
N ALA A 41 -18.14 7.07 -18.00
CA ALA A 41 -18.45 6.10 -19.04
C ALA A 41 -19.94 6.12 -19.44
N ALA A 42 -20.83 6.49 -18.51
CA ALA A 42 -22.26 6.69 -18.75
C ALA A 42 -22.61 8.03 -19.44
N GLY A 43 -21.63 8.92 -19.64
CA GLY A 43 -21.84 10.22 -20.28
C GLY A 43 -22.45 11.28 -19.37
N GLU A 44 -22.37 11.14 -18.04
CA GLU A 44 -22.86 12.18 -17.12
C GLU A 44 -22.00 13.45 -17.21
N GLU A 45 -22.61 14.59 -17.53
CA GLU A 45 -21.91 15.87 -17.72
C GLU A 45 -21.19 16.37 -16.45
N ASN A 46 -21.68 15.99 -15.27
CA ASN A 46 -21.16 16.35 -13.95
C ASN A 46 -20.52 15.15 -13.22
N ALA A 47 -19.96 14.21 -13.98
CA ALA A 47 -19.26 13.05 -13.43
C ALA A 47 -17.99 13.43 -12.65
N LEU A 48 -17.34 14.54 -13.03
CA LEU A 48 -16.14 15.06 -12.38
C LEU A 48 -16.45 16.24 -11.45
N PRO A 49 -15.80 16.33 -10.28
CA PRO A 49 -15.87 17.52 -9.46
C PRO A 49 -15.17 18.71 -10.14
N LEU A 50 -15.62 19.92 -9.81
CA LEU A 50 -14.90 21.14 -10.18
C LEU A 50 -13.54 21.16 -9.48
N GLN A 51 -12.49 21.62 -10.18
CA GLN A 51 -11.13 21.69 -9.64
C GLN A 51 -11.05 22.37 -8.27
N LYS A 52 -11.81 23.46 -8.07
CA LYS A 52 -11.86 24.24 -6.82
C LYS A 52 -12.49 23.48 -5.63
N ALA A 53 -13.22 22.40 -5.89
CA ALA A 53 -13.83 21.55 -4.86
C ALA A 53 -12.87 20.45 -4.38
N ILE A 54 -11.81 20.16 -5.14
CA ILE A 54 -10.83 19.13 -4.81
C ILE A 54 -9.84 19.71 -3.79
N GLY A 55 -10.04 19.35 -2.53
CA GLY A 55 -9.07 19.59 -1.46
C GLY A 55 -8.29 18.32 -1.14
N ILE A 56 -7.01 18.46 -0.84
CA ILE A 56 -6.23 17.39 -0.19
C ILE A 56 -6.19 17.73 1.29
N SER A 57 -6.73 16.84 2.10
CA SER A 57 -6.64 16.91 3.55
C SER A 57 -6.17 15.54 4.03
N ARG A 58 -5.30 15.50 5.05
CA ARG A 58 -4.71 14.27 5.61
C ARG A 58 -3.55 13.71 4.78
N HIS A 59 -2.95 12.67 5.34
CA HIS A 59 -1.90 11.87 4.71
C HIS A 59 -2.34 10.41 4.71
N ALA A 60 -2.11 9.70 3.60
CA ALA A 60 -2.44 8.29 3.47
C ALA A 60 -1.24 7.49 2.95
N ILE A 61 -1.07 6.28 3.48
CA ILE A 61 -0.03 5.33 3.06
C ILE A 61 -0.72 4.00 2.75
N GLU A 62 -0.33 3.34 1.67
CA GLU A 62 -0.78 2.01 1.28
C GLU A 62 0.39 1.03 1.30
N CYS A 63 0.19 -0.13 1.93
CA CYS A 63 1.06 -1.30 1.82
C CYS A 63 0.37 -2.40 1.02
N ARG A 64 1.10 -3.04 0.10
CA ARG A 64 0.66 -4.26 -0.57
C ARG A 64 1.10 -5.48 0.21
N LEU A 65 0.13 -6.25 0.68
CA LEU A 65 0.35 -7.53 1.31
C LEU A 65 0.37 -8.61 0.23
N ASN A 66 1.50 -9.29 0.09
CA ASN A 66 1.74 -10.31 -0.91
C ASN A 66 2.05 -11.65 -0.23
N ALA A 67 1.53 -12.74 -0.78
CA ALA A 67 1.90 -14.11 -0.44
C ALA A 67 3.29 -14.42 -1.03
N GLU A 68 4.32 -13.78 -0.48
CA GLU A 68 5.73 -13.89 -0.88
C GLU A 68 6.61 -14.03 0.35
N ASP A 69 7.60 -14.92 0.25
CA ASP A 69 8.61 -15.08 1.30
C ASP A 69 9.78 -14.13 1.06
N ALA A 70 9.74 -12.97 1.73
CA ALA A 70 10.80 -11.96 1.68
C ALA A 70 12.17 -12.50 2.11
N TYR A 71 12.22 -13.55 2.93
CA TYR A 71 13.47 -14.18 3.36
C TYR A 71 13.98 -15.25 2.39
N ASN A 72 13.18 -15.64 1.41
CA ASN A 72 13.52 -16.64 0.40
C ASN A 72 13.42 -16.02 -1.00
N ASN A 73 14.14 -14.91 -1.21
CA ASN A 73 14.21 -14.21 -2.48
C ASN A 73 12.82 -13.89 -3.08
N PHE A 74 11.88 -13.48 -2.24
CA PHE A 74 10.50 -13.14 -2.62
C PHE A 74 9.77 -14.27 -3.35
N ALA A 75 10.11 -15.53 -3.06
CA ALA A 75 9.44 -16.67 -3.67
C ALA A 75 7.93 -16.63 -3.37
N PRO A 76 7.04 -16.81 -4.37
CA PRO A 76 5.61 -16.90 -4.13
C PRO A 76 5.26 -18.03 -3.14
N SER A 77 4.29 -17.78 -2.27
CA SER A 77 3.82 -18.69 -1.22
C SER A 77 2.32 -18.99 -1.39
N PRO A 78 1.92 -19.70 -2.47
CA PRO A 78 0.55 -20.14 -2.64
C PRO A 78 0.17 -21.11 -1.51
N GLY A 79 -1.06 -21.05 -1.05
CA GLY A 79 -1.48 -21.85 0.10
C GLY A 79 -2.85 -21.47 0.63
N ARG A 80 -3.31 -22.25 1.61
CA ARG A 80 -4.57 -21.96 2.30
C ARG A 80 -4.29 -21.01 3.46
N ILE A 81 -4.99 -19.88 3.46
CA ILE A 81 -5.02 -18.97 4.61
C ILE A 81 -5.85 -19.65 5.70
N LYS A 82 -5.24 -20.01 6.83
CA LYS A 82 -5.93 -20.63 7.97
C LYS A 82 -6.63 -19.58 8.83
N GLU A 83 -5.98 -18.45 9.02
CA GLU A 83 -6.51 -17.30 9.74
C GLU A 83 -6.31 -16.05 8.89
N TRP A 84 -7.38 -15.26 8.76
CA TRP A 84 -7.36 -13.93 8.18
C TRP A 84 -8.04 -12.95 9.14
N SER A 85 -7.23 -12.21 9.89
CA SER A 85 -7.70 -11.15 10.79
C SER A 85 -7.07 -9.82 10.37
N PRO A 86 -7.73 -9.08 9.46
CA PRO A 86 -7.22 -7.80 9.01
C PRO A 86 -7.30 -6.76 10.12
N ALA A 87 -6.39 -5.78 10.09
CA ALA A 87 -6.43 -4.63 10.97
C ALA A 87 -7.73 -3.83 10.79
N GLN A 88 -8.28 -3.34 11.91
CA GLN A 88 -9.53 -2.58 11.93
C GLN A 88 -9.36 -1.31 12.75
N GLY A 89 -10.17 -0.29 12.43
CA GLY A 89 -10.20 0.94 13.20
C GLY A 89 -10.38 2.18 12.34
N ALA A 90 -10.49 3.33 13.00
CA ALA A 90 -10.68 4.60 12.31
C ALA A 90 -9.47 4.93 11.41
N GLY A 91 -9.75 5.18 10.12
CA GLY A 91 -8.73 5.49 9.12
C GLY A 91 -7.87 4.30 8.72
N ILE A 92 -8.35 3.06 8.93
CA ILE A 92 -7.79 1.85 8.35
C ILE A 92 -8.79 1.32 7.33
N ARG A 93 -8.32 1.12 6.10
CA ARG A 93 -9.06 0.50 5.00
C ARG A 93 -8.26 -0.71 4.52
N VAL A 94 -8.93 -1.84 4.37
CA VAL A 94 -8.31 -3.04 3.80
C VAL A 94 -9.09 -3.45 2.56
N ASP A 95 -8.45 -3.38 1.41
CA ASP A 95 -9.00 -3.88 0.15
C ASP A 95 -8.41 -5.28 -0.08
N SER A 96 -9.23 -6.32 0.02
CA SER A 96 -8.79 -7.70 -0.16
C SER A 96 -9.93 -8.58 -0.69
N HIS A 97 -9.55 -9.64 -1.38
CA HIS A 97 -10.44 -10.73 -1.81
C HIS A 97 -10.29 -11.98 -0.91
N CYS A 98 -9.37 -11.95 0.06
CA CYS A 98 -9.06 -13.07 0.94
C CYS A 98 -9.93 -13.09 2.19
N TYR A 99 -10.07 -14.27 2.76
CA TYR A 99 -10.78 -14.59 4.00
C TYR A 99 -10.21 -15.89 4.58
N SER A 100 -10.52 -16.24 5.83
CA SER A 100 -10.10 -17.53 6.40
C SER A 100 -10.59 -18.69 5.53
N ASP A 101 -9.75 -19.70 5.35
CA ASP A 101 -9.88 -20.82 4.42
C ASP A 101 -9.80 -20.47 2.92
N TYR A 102 -9.51 -19.23 2.52
CA TYR A 102 -9.22 -18.91 1.13
C TYR A 102 -7.95 -19.63 0.65
N LEU A 103 -8.02 -20.24 -0.54
CA LEU A 103 -6.87 -20.87 -1.19
C LEU A 103 -6.25 -19.90 -2.19
N VAL A 104 -5.06 -19.38 -1.88
CA VAL A 104 -4.29 -18.54 -2.78
C VAL A 104 -3.69 -19.42 -3.89
N PRO A 105 -4.11 -19.24 -5.15
CA PRO A 105 -3.61 -20.04 -6.27
C PRO A 105 -2.19 -19.63 -6.68
N PRO A 106 -1.39 -20.54 -7.27
CA PRO A 106 -0.06 -20.24 -7.77
C PRO A 106 -0.04 -19.55 -9.15
N PHE A 107 -1.20 -19.33 -9.77
CA PHE A 107 -1.32 -18.96 -11.18
C PHE A 107 -1.52 -17.46 -11.43
N TYR A 108 -1.71 -16.68 -10.38
CA TYR A 108 -1.99 -15.24 -10.46
C TYR A 108 -0.96 -14.47 -9.63
N ASP A 109 -1.08 -13.14 -9.65
CA ASP A 109 -0.31 -12.24 -8.81
C ASP A 109 -0.41 -12.64 -7.32
N SER A 110 0.69 -12.48 -6.59
CA SER A 110 0.80 -12.86 -5.17
C SER A 110 0.07 -11.91 -4.23
N MET A 111 -0.44 -10.78 -4.70
CA MET A 111 -1.12 -9.78 -3.86
C MET A 111 -2.41 -10.35 -3.26
N ILE A 112 -2.43 -10.42 -1.93
CA ILE A 112 -3.57 -10.91 -1.13
C ILE A 112 -4.33 -9.77 -0.46
N GLY A 113 -3.79 -8.55 -0.43
CA GLY A 113 -4.53 -7.39 0.04
C GLY A 113 -3.75 -6.09 -0.02
N LYS A 114 -4.47 -4.99 0.21
CA LYS A 114 -3.90 -3.65 0.38
C LYS A 114 -4.33 -3.12 1.73
N ILE A 115 -3.37 -2.65 2.52
CA ILE A 115 -3.59 -2.05 3.83
C ILE A 115 -3.37 -0.55 3.66
N VAL A 116 -4.44 0.23 3.74
CA VAL A 116 -4.42 1.68 3.51
C VAL A 116 -4.72 2.37 4.84
N VAL A 117 -3.81 3.23 5.26
CA VAL A 117 -3.91 3.94 6.54
C VAL A 117 -3.91 5.43 6.29
N THR A 118 -4.80 6.15 6.98
CA THR A 118 -5.00 7.59 6.83
C THR A 118 -4.91 8.29 8.19
N GLY A 119 -4.22 9.43 8.24
CA GLY A 119 -4.00 10.22 9.45
C GLY A 119 -3.85 11.72 9.14
N PRO A 120 -3.88 12.60 10.15
CA PRO A 120 -3.86 14.06 9.93
C PRO A 120 -2.58 14.57 9.27
N ASP A 121 -1.46 13.90 9.53
CA ASP A 121 -0.13 14.19 9.02
C ASP A 121 0.66 12.90 8.80
N ARG A 122 1.82 13.00 8.15
CA ARG A 122 2.64 11.84 7.79
C ARG A 122 3.08 11.02 9.00
N LEU A 123 3.62 11.66 10.03
CA LEU A 123 4.13 10.97 11.22
C LEU A 123 3.00 10.21 11.94
N SER A 124 1.85 10.85 12.10
CA SER A 124 0.65 10.22 12.65
C SER A 124 0.19 9.02 11.80
N THR A 125 0.27 9.12 10.46
CA THR A 125 -0.09 8.03 9.55
C THR A 125 0.91 6.87 9.62
N VAL A 126 2.22 7.14 9.69
CA VAL A 126 3.26 6.10 9.86
C VAL A 126 3.04 5.33 11.15
N ARG A 127 2.86 6.02 12.29
CA ARG A 127 2.61 5.39 13.59
C ARG A 127 1.34 4.54 13.59
N ARG A 128 0.28 5.01 12.92
CA ARG A 128 -0.95 4.23 12.77
C ARG A 128 -0.74 3.01 11.87
N LEU A 129 0.09 3.13 10.83
CA LEU A 129 0.43 2.01 9.96
C LEU A 129 1.25 0.96 10.70
N GLN A 130 2.20 1.35 11.55
CA GLN A 130 2.93 0.43 12.42
C GLN A 130 1.96 -0.39 13.27
N ALA A 131 1.05 0.27 14.00
CA ALA A 131 0.04 -0.40 14.81
C ALA A 131 -0.88 -1.31 13.98
N ALA A 132 -1.34 -0.86 12.80
CA ALA A 132 -2.17 -1.67 11.92
C ALA A 132 -1.44 -2.93 11.43
N LEU A 133 -0.16 -2.83 11.07
CA LEU A 133 0.63 -3.99 10.67
C LEU A 133 0.92 -4.92 11.85
N GLU A 134 1.10 -4.40 13.06
CA GLU A 134 1.23 -5.18 14.30
C GLU A 134 -0.06 -5.91 14.68
N ASP A 135 -1.24 -5.36 14.41
CA ASP A 135 -2.53 -5.97 14.71
C ASP A 135 -2.99 -6.99 13.66
N PHE A 136 -2.50 -6.87 12.42
CA PHE A 136 -2.83 -7.81 11.35
C PHE A 136 -2.36 -9.24 11.69
N ARG A 137 -3.26 -10.22 11.60
CA ARG A 137 -2.94 -11.66 11.74
C ARG A 137 -3.27 -12.39 10.44
N ILE A 138 -2.30 -13.17 9.99
CA ILE A 138 -2.44 -14.08 8.87
C ILE A 138 -1.66 -15.36 9.17
N GLU A 139 -2.31 -16.51 8.99
CA GLU A 139 -1.68 -17.82 9.18
C GLU A 139 -1.94 -18.73 7.98
N GLY A 140 -1.08 -19.74 7.79
CA GLY A 140 -1.27 -20.81 6.79
C GLY A 140 -0.43 -20.68 5.52
N LEU A 141 0.10 -19.49 5.25
CA LEU A 141 1.08 -19.23 4.19
C LEU A 141 2.10 -18.16 4.63
N VAL A 142 3.19 -18.01 3.87
CA VAL A 142 4.19 -16.96 4.11
C VAL A 142 3.82 -15.71 3.33
N CYS A 143 3.98 -14.54 3.94
CA CYS A 143 3.73 -13.27 3.27
C CYS A 143 4.79 -12.23 3.65
N ASN A 144 4.81 -11.13 2.92
CA ASN A 144 5.75 -10.02 3.13
C ASN A 144 5.41 -9.15 4.36
N LEU A 145 4.47 -9.54 5.23
CA LEU A 145 4.02 -8.75 6.38
C LEU A 145 5.17 -8.32 7.30
N GLN A 146 6.13 -9.22 7.56
CA GLN A 146 7.28 -8.86 8.39
C GLN A 146 8.15 -7.80 7.72
N LEU A 147 8.42 -7.92 6.41
CA LEU A 147 9.17 -6.90 5.67
C LEU A 147 8.46 -5.54 5.73
N LEU A 148 7.13 -5.51 5.61
CA LEU A 148 6.36 -4.27 5.72
C LEU A 148 6.52 -3.63 7.11
N ARG A 149 6.52 -4.43 8.18
CA ARG A 149 6.75 -3.92 9.55
C ARG A 149 8.12 -3.29 9.68
N GLU A 150 9.15 -3.95 9.17
CA GLU A 150 10.53 -3.45 9.23
C GLU A 150 10.72 -2.18 8.38
N ILE A 151 10.12 -2.12 7.18
CA ILE A 151 10.15 -0.90 6.33
C ILE A 151 9.55 0.28 7.08
N VAL A 152 8.36 0.12 7.67
CA VAL A 152 7.65 1.22 8.32
C VAL A 152 8.29 1.61 9.65
N ALA A 153 9.05 0.71 10.29
CA ALA A 153 9.85 1.00 11.47
C ALA A 153 11.21 1.65 11.16
N HIS A 154 11.65 1.64 9.90
CA HIS A 154 12.96 2.18 9.53
C HIS A 154 13.01 3.72 9.67
N PRO A 155 14.05 4.31 10.28
CA PRO A 155 14.18 5.77 10.44
C PRO A 155 14.00 6.54 9.13
N ASP A 156 14.64 6.10 8.05
CA ASP A 156 14.49 6.74 6.75
C ASP A 156 13.05 6.78 6.24
N PHE A 157 12.26 5.75 6.54
CA PHE A 157 10.86 5.73 6.18
C PHE A 157 10.05 6.68 7.06
N GLU A 158 10.35 6.82 8.35
CA GLU A 158 9.69 7.80 9.24
C GLU A 158 10.02 9.25 8.81
N ASP A 159 11.30 9.52 8.51
CA ASP A 159 11.83 10.85 8.16
C ASP A 159 11.61 11.24 6.69
N ASN A 160 11.07 10.33 5.88
CA ASN A 160 10.85 10.53 4.44
C ASN A 160 12.16 10.77 3.66
N SER A 161 13.25 10.12 4.08
CA SER A 161 14.60 10.24 3.50
C SER A 161 15.00 9.01 2.68
N PHE A 162 14.10 8.55 1.79
CA PHE A 162 14.34 7.42 0.89
C PHE A 162 14.19 7.81 -0.59
N HIS A 163 14.74 6.97 -1.46
CA HIS A 163 14.67 7.13 -2.92
C HIS A 163 14.34 5.79 -3.60
N THR A 164 14.26 5.77 -4.93
CA THR A 164 13.82 4.61 -5.71
C THR A 164 14.69 3.36 -5.63
N ARG A 165 15.88 3.43 -5.02
CA ARG A 165 16.80 2.30 -4.81
C ARG A 165 17.02 1.96 -3.33
N TRP A 166 16.42 2.72 -2.43
CA TRP A 166 16.63 2.60 -0.99
C TRP A 166 16.28 1.21 -0.45
N LEU A 167 15.21 0.59 -0.95
CA LEU A 167 14.82 -0.76 -0.55
C LEU A 167 15.96 -1.77 -0.80
N GLU A 168 16.57 -1.72 -1.99
CA GLU A 168 17.64 -2.63 -2.40
C GLU A 168 18.98 -2.33 -1.73
N GLN A 169 19.28 -1.04 -1.49
CA GLN A 169 20.59 -0.58 -1.04
C GLN A 169 20.73 -0.54 0.49
N ASP A 170 19.65 -0.20 1.20
CA ASP A 170 19.69 0.13 2.62
C ASP A 170 18.82 -0.82 3.44
N MET A 171 17.57 -1.04 3.02
CA MET A 171 16.59 -1.82 3.81
C MET A 171 16.83 -3.33 3.74
N LEU A 172 16.90 -3.92 2.55
CA LEU A 172 17.02 -5.38 2.39
C LEU A 172 18.31 -5.98 2.98
N PRO A 173 19.49 -5.35 2.84
CA PRO A 173 20.71 -5.85 3.49
C PRO A 173 20.57 -5.96 5.01
N VAL A 174 19.88 -5.01 5.66
CA VAL A 174 19.63 -5.03 7.10
C VAL A 174 18.57 -6.08 7.45
N PHE A 175 17.49 -6.15 6.68
CA PHE A 175 16.39 -7.11 6.85
C PHE A 175 16.87 -8.57 6.79
N GLU A 176 17.73 -8.91 5.82
CA GLU A 176 18.23 -10.27 5.65
C GLU A 176 19.18 -10.72 6.77
N LEU A 177 19.89 -9.77 7.40
CA LEU A 177 20.75 -10.06 8.54
C LEU A 177 19.93 -10.43 9.79
N ALA A 178 18.73 -9.87 9.95
CA ALA A 178 17.82 -10.16 11.06
C ALA A 178 17.19 -11.58 10.99
N LYS A 179 17.36 -12.30 9.87
CA LYS A 179 16.94 -13.70 9.70
C LYS A 179 17.78 -14.70 10.52
N LYS A 180 18.99 -14.30 10.94
CA LYS A 180 19.96 -15.16 11.66
C LYS A 180 19.84 -15.01 13.17
#